data_AF-A0A1L8MKE5-F1
#
_entry.id   AF-A0A1L8MKE5-F1
#
_cell.length_a   1.000
_cell.length_b   1.000
_cell.length_c   1.000
_cell.angle_alpha   90.00
_cell.angle_beta   90.00
_cell.angle_gamma   90.00
#
_symmetry.space_group_name_H-M   'P 1'
#
loop_
_entity.id
_entity.type
_entity.pdbx_description
1 polymer ?
#
loop_
_entity_poly.entity_id
_entity_poly.type
_entity_poly.pdbx_seq_one_letter_code
_entity_poly.pdbx_strand_id
1 'polypeptide(L)'
;MAIIDRVITRMPDVENPDFALLQELILSATDRINLRVNDTVLNIKLETIVVEVTVKMYRRLFYEGITSEKADTITTNFVDNILAEYEVDLMNYLADKIKTESLADKVVRFL
;
A
#
# COMPACT_ATOMS: atom_id res chain seq x y z
N MET A 1 -7.18 2.69 -14.79
CA MET A 1 -8.01 1.78 -13.98
C MET A 1 -7.79 2.13 -12.52
N ALA A 2 -8.84 2.28 -11.72
CA ALA A 2 -8.67 2.69 -10.33
C ALA A 2 -8.10 1.52 -9.49
N ILE A 3 -7.44 1.84 -8.37
CA ILE A 3 -6.90 0.84 -7.44
C ILE A 3 -8.02 -0.10 -6.95
N ILE A 4 -9.20 0.45 -6.67
CA ILE A 4 -10.36 -0.32 -6.20
C ILE A 4 -10.83 -1.38 -7.20
N ASP A 5 -10.83 -1.07 -8.51
CA ASP A 5 -11.21 -2.03 -9.56
C ASP A 5 -10.24 -3.23 -9.59
N ARG A 6 -8.94 -2.94 -9.39
CA ARG A 6 -7.90 -3.97 -9.33
C ARG A 6 -8.04 -4.85 -8.09
N VAL A 7 -8.43 -4.27 -6.96
CA VAL A 7 -8.68 -5.00 -5.71
C VAL A 7 -9.84 -5.95 -5.89
N ILE A 8 -10.98 -5.48 -6.41
CA ILE A 8 -12.17 -6.31 -6.67
C ILE A 8 -11.86 -7.44 -7.65
N THR A 9 -11.11 -7.15 -8.72
CA THR A 9 -10.71 -8.17 -9.71
C THR A 9 -9.88 -9.31 -9.10
N ARG A 10 -9.12 -9.04 -8.02
CA ARG A 10 -8.29 -10.04 -7.32
C ARG A 10 -9.02 -10.80 -6.20
N MET A 11 -10.28 -10.46 -5.95
CA MET A 11 -11.15 -11.12 -4.97
C MET A 11 -12.44 -11.65 -5.64
N PRO A 12 -12.34 -12.54 -6.64
CA PRO A 12 -13.50 -13.05 -7.36
C PRO A 12 -14.43 -13.89 -6.47
N ASP A 13 -13.93 -14.35 -5.33
CA ASP A 13 -14.61 -15.17 -4.33
C ASP A 13 -15.48 -14.35 -3.35
N VAL A 14 -15.36 -13.02 -3.35
CA VAL A 14 -16.08 -12.13 -2.43
C VAL A 14 -17.35 -11.61 -3.12
N GLU A 15 -18.49 -12.19 -2.76
CA GLU A 15 -19.80 -11.68 -3.19
C GLU A 15 -20.15 -10.42 -2.40
N ASN A 16 -20.30 -9.28 -3.08
CA ASN A 16 -20.62 -7.96 -2.50
C ASN A 16 -19.61 -7.46 -1.46
N PRO A 17 -18.38 -7.09 -1.87
CA PRO A 17 -17.42 -6.49 -0.95
C PRO A 17 -17.94 -5.15 -0.39
N ASP A 18 -17.68 -4.89 0.89
CA ASP A 18 -17.94 -3.59 1.49
C ASP A 18 -16.99 -2.54 0.89
N PHE A 19 -17.53 -1.72 -0.01
CA PHE A 19 -16.78 -0.67 -0.71
C PHE A 19 -16.23 0.41 0.23
N ALA A 20 -16.92 0.73 1.32
CA ALA A 20 -16.47 1.74 2.27
C ALA A 20 -15.26 1.22 3.04
N LEU A 21 -15.33 -0.03 3.51
CA LEU A 21 -14.20 -0.70 4.13
C LEU A 21 -13.01 -0.82 3.17
N LEU A 22 -13.23 -1.25 1.92
CA LEU A 22 -12.14 -1.37 0.94
C LEU A 22 -11.44 -0.03 0.68
N GLN A 23 -12.18 1.07 0.60
CA GLN A 23 -11.58 2.39 0.44
C GLN A 23 -10.70 2.77 1.64
N GLU A 24 -11.16 2.49 2.86
CA GLU A 24 -10.38 2.74 4.08
C GLU A 24 -9.11 1.88 4.14
N LEU A 25 -9.20 0.60 3.74
CA LEU A 25 -8.05 -0.29 3.66
C LEU A 25 -7.03 0.19 2.61
N ILE A 26 -7.50 0.66 1.44
CA ILE A 26 -6.64 1.22 0.40
C ILE A 26 -5.94 2.48 0.89
N LEU A 27 -6.68 3.37 1.57
CA LEU A 27 -6.12 4.62 2.13
C LEU A 27 -5.05 4.29 3.17
N SER A 28 -5.36 3.41 4.12
CA SER A 28 -4.43 2.95 5.14
C SER A 28 -3.16 2.34 4.51
N ALA A 29 -3.29 1.46 3.53
CA ALA A 29 -2.14 0.88 2.84
C ALA A 29 -1.31 1.94 2.11
N THR A 30 -1.97 2.89 1.44
CA THR A 30 -1.35 3.99 0.70
C THR A 30 -0.53 4.89 1.63
N ASP A 31 -1.12 5.33 2.74
CA ASP A 31 -0.47 6.20 3.71
C ASP A 31 0.75 5.52 4.34
N ARG A 32 0.62 4.24 4.72
CA ARG A 32 1.75 3.47 5.29
C ARG A 32 2.87 3.22 4.29
N ILE A 33 2.56 3.05 3.00
CA ILE A 33 3.58 2.93 1.94
C ILE A 33 4.26 4.28 1.72
N ASN A 34 3.50 5.36 1.58
CA ASN A 34 4.00 6.72 1.40
C ASN A 34 4.94 7.13 2.54
N LEU A 35 4.59 6.81 3.79
CA LEU A 35 5.47 7.02 4.95
C LEU A 35 6.79 6.24 4.85
N ARG A 36 6.77 4.99 4.37
CA ARG A 36 7.98 4.16 4.21
C ARG A 36 8.91 4.66 3.11
N VAL A 37 8.34 5.14 2.00
CA VAL A 37 9.12 5.61 0.84
C VAL A 37 9.33 7.13 0.83
N ASN A 38 8.90 7.81 1.90
CA ASN A 38 8.97 9.26 2.05
C ASN A 38 8.38 10.01 0.83
N ASP A 39 7.20 9.60 0.38
CA ASP A 39 6.41 10.25 -0.66
C ASP A 39 5.14 10.88 -0.07
N THR A 40 4.67 11.96 -0.68
CA THR A 40 3.37 12.58 -0.35
C THR A 40 2.26 12.15 -1.29
N VAL A 41 2.62 11.61 -2.45
CA VAL A 41 1.71 11.13 -3.49
C VAL A 41 2.15 9.74 -3.90
N LEU A 42 1.21 8.80 -3.95
CA LEU A 42 1.50 7.42 -4.33
C LEU A 42 2.05 7.37 -5.76
N ASN A 43 3.23 6.77 -5.91
CA ASN A 43 3.80 6.49 -7.22
C ASN A 43 3.09 5.31 -7.89
N ILE A 44 2.82 5.42 -9.20
CA ILE A 44 2.18 4.37 -10.00
C ILE A 44 2.90 3.00 -9.90
N LYS A 45 4.23 3.00 -9.70
CA LYS A 45 5.03 1.78 -9.51
C LYS A 45 4.60 0.99 -8.26
N LEU A 46 4.07 1.68 -7.25
CA LEU A 46 3.69 1.10 -5.96
C LEU A 46 2.21 0.71 -5.90
N GLU A 47 1.38 1.09 -6.89
CA GLU A 47 -0.04 0.75 -6.90
C GLU A 47 -0.30 -0.76 -6.82
N THR A 48 0.55 -1.57 -7.45
CA THR A 48 0.40 -3.03 -7.37
C THR A 48 0.56 -3.54 -5.94
N ILE A 49 1.50 -2.97 -5.18
CA ILE A 49 1.72 -3.32 -3.76
C ILE A 49 0.52 -2.89 -2.93
N VAL A 50 -0.01 -1.67 -3.15
CA VAL A 50 -1.25 -1.21 -2.48
C VAL A 50 -2.40 -2.19 -2.68
N VAL A 51 -2.62 -2.61 -3.92
CA VAL A 51 -3.69 -3.56 -4.24
C VAL A 51 -3.48 -4.91 -3.53
N GLU A 52 -2.26 -5.47 -3.54
CA GLU A 52 -1.99 -6.76 -2.89
C GLU A 52 -2.12 -6.69 -1.37
N VAL A 53 -1.59 -5.63 -0.76
CA VAL A 53 -1.69 -5.37 0.68
C VAL A 53 -3.15 -5.23 1.07
N THR A 54 -3.95 -4.49 0.30
CA THR A 54 -5.39 -4.33 0.54
C THR A 54 -6.12 -5.68 0.51
N VAL A 55 -5.85 -6.52 -0.49
CA VAL A 55 -6.46 -7.87 -0.58
C VAL A 55 -6.07 -8.72 0.63
N LYS A 56 -4.81 -8.67 1.06
CA LYS A 56 -4.35 -9.37 2.28
C LYS A 56 -5.01 -8.83 3.54
N MET A 57 -5.12 -7.51 3.69
CA MET A 57 -5.80 -6.87 4.81
C MET A 57 -7.26 -7.34 4.89
N TYR A 58 -7.98 -7.28 3.77
CA TYR A 58 -9.36 -7.75 3.69
C TYR A 58 -9.47 -9.23 4.06
N ARG A 59 -8.63 -10.09 3.47
CA ARG A 59 -8.68 -11.53 3.77
C ARG A 59 -8.34 -11.86 5.22
N ARG A 60 -7.35 -11.22 5.82
CA ARG A 60 -6.99 -11.46 7.24
C ARG A 60 -8.09 -11.01 8.19
N LEU A 61 -8.81 -9.92 7.88
CA LEU A 61 -9.96 -9.47 8.67
C LEU A 61 -11.09 -10.52 8.71
N PHE A 62 -11.40 -11.17 7.58
CA PHE A 62 -12.56 -12.06 7.47
C PHE A 62 -12.25 -13.56 7.62
N TYR A 63 -11.05 -14.03 7.25
CA TYR A 63 -10.72 -15.47 7.25
C TYR A 63 -9.80 -15.92 8.38
N GLU A 64 -8.91 -15.05 8.88
CA GLU A 64 -8.00 -15.44 9.97
C GLU A 64 -8.65 -15.34 11.36
N GLY A 65 -9.95 -15.03 11.42
CA GLY A 65 -10.68 -14.98 12.68
C GLY A 65 -10.02 -14.01 13.64
N ILE A 66 -9.79 -12.76 13.20
CA ILE A 66 -9.55 -11.65 14.13
C ILE A 66 -10.91 -11.36 14.81
N THR A 67 -11.40 -12.33 15.56
CA THR A 67 -12.71 -12.37 16.22
C THR A 67 -12.71 -11.55 17.52
N SER A 68 -11.67 -10.74 17.78
CA SER A 68 -11.52 -9.99 19.02
C SER A 68 -11.04 -8.55 18.88
N GLU A 69 -10.61 -8.10 17.70
CA GLU A 69 -10.46 -6.66 17.44
C GLU A 69 -11.65 -6.27 16.59
N LYS A 70 -12.54 -5.46 17.15
CA LYS A 70 -13.62 -4.86 16.36
C LYS A 70 -12.99 -4.26 15.10
N ALA A 71 -13.67 -4.40 13.96
CA ALA A 71 -13.34 -3.70 12.70
C ALA A 71 -13.15 -2.17 12.88
N ASP A 72 -13.52 -1.65 14.05
CA ASP A 72 -13.35 -0.29 14.56
C ASP A 72 -11.88 0.13 14.83
N THR A 73 -10.90 -0.78 14.80
CA THR A 73 -9.48 -0.40 15.02
C THR A 73 -8.52 -1.25 14.19
N ILE A 74 -8.40 -0.96 12.89
CA ILE A 74 -7.26 -1.43 12.10
C ILE A 74 -5.99 -0.82 12.68
N THR A 75 -5.19 -1.61 13.38
CA THR A 75 -3.97 -1.11 14.02
C THR A 75 -2.85 -0.89 13.00
N THR A 76 -1.96 0.06 13.25
CA THR A 76 -0.79 0.28 12.39
C THR A 76 0.11 -0.95 12.32
N ASN A 77 0.23 -1.70 13.42
CA ASN A 77 1.02 -2.94 13.48
C ASN A 77 0.46 -4.02 12.55
N PHE A 78 -0.87 -4.12 12.43
CA PHE A 78 -1.50 -5.06 11.49
C PHE A 78 -1.08 -4.78 10.05
N VAL A 79 -1.17 -3.52 9.63
CA VAL A 79 -0.77 -3.10 8.28
C VAL A 79 0.73 -3.27 8.08
N ASP A 80 1.53 -2.94 9.09
CA ASP A 80 2.99 -3.07 9.01
C ASP A 80 3.47 -4.51 8.89
N ASN A 81 2.81 -5.44 9.56
CA ASN A 81 3.11 -6.87 9.44
C ASN A 81 2.85 -7.39 8.02
N ILE A 82 1.84 -6.88 7.32
CA ILE A 82 1.56 -7.24 5.92
C ILE A 82 2.60 -6.56 5.01
N LEU A 83 2.93 -5.30 5.27
CA LEU A 83 3.89 -4.55 4.46
C LEU A 83 5.33 -5.03 4.61
N ALA A 84 5.68 -5.70 5.70
CA ALA A 84 6.99 -6.33 5.89
C ALA A 84 7.35 -7.31 4.77
N GLU A 85 6.35 -7.95 4.13
CA GLU A 85 6.57 -8.84 2.99
C GLU A 85 7.09 -8.11 1.74
N TYR A 86 6.88 -6.79 1.67
CA TYR A 86 7.23 -5.93 0.52
C TYR A 86 8.39 -4.98 0.84
N GLU A 87 9.01 -5.11 2.02
CA GLU A 87 10.01 -4.17 2.51
C GLU A 87 11.19 -4.00 1.53
N VAL A 88 11.65 -5.09 0.91
CA VAL A 88 12.74 -5.06 -0.08
C VAL A 88 12.37 -4.19 -1.28
N ASP A 89 11.16 -4.34 -1.83
CA ASP A 89 10.71 -3.58 -3.00
C ASP A 89 10.54 -2.10 -2.66
N LEU A 90 10.00 -1.80 -1.49
CA LEU A 90 9.82 -0.43 -0.99
C LEU A 90 11.16 0.27 -0.77
N MET A 91 12.13 -0.44 -0.16
CA MET A 91 13.48 0.10 0.07
C MET A 91 14.26 0.28 -1.23
N ASN A 92 14.10 -0.62 -2.20
CA ASN A 92 14.70 -0.47 -3.54
C ASN A 92 14.15 0.77 -4.25
N TYR A 93 12.83 0.97 -4.20
CA TYR A 93 12.19 2.17 -4.76
C TYR A 93 12.74 3.45 -4.10
N LEU A 94 12.80 3.47 -2.76
CA LEU A 94 13.34 4.61 -2.01
C LEU A 94 14.81 4.89 -2.39
N ALA A 95 15.64 3.85 -2.49
CA ALA A 95 17.04 3.99 -2.86
C ALA A 95 17.21 4.54 -4.28
N ASP A 96 16.41 4.08 -5.25
CA ASP A 96 16.48 4.55 -6.62
C ASP A 96 15.95 5.98 -6.77
N LYS A 97 14.93 6.35 -5.98
CA LYS A 97 14.47 7.74 -5.87
C LYS A 97 15.59 8.66 -5.37
N ILE A 98 16.24 8.32 -4.24
CA ILE A 98 17.34 9.11 -3.66
C ILE A 98 18.50 9.26 -4.67
N LYS A 99 18.85 8.19 -5.39
CA LYS A 99 19.89 8.26 -6.44
C LYS A 99 19.49 9.25 -7.54
N THR A 100 18.23 9.20 -7.99
CA THR A 100 17.73 10.07 -9.06
C THR A 100 17.72 11.55 -8.64
N GLU A 101 17.27 11.85 -7.42
CA GLU A 101 17.30 13.19 -6.84
C GLU A 101 18.74 13.71 -6.69
N SER A 102 19.65 12.88 -6.18
CA SER A 102 21.07 13.25 -6.05
C SER A 102 21.76 13.52 -7.40
N LEU A 103 21.36 12.81 -8.46
CA LEU A 103 21.87 13.06 -9.81
C LEU A 103 21.32 14.36 -10.39
N ALA A 104 20.05 14.69 -10.13
CA ALA A 104 19.44 15.94 -10.60
C ALA A 104 20.15 17.18 -10.02
N ASP A 105 20.52 17.15 -8.74
CA ASP A 105 21.28 18.22 -8.09
C ASP A 105 22.70 18.39 -8.65
N LYS A 106 23.27 17.34 -9.24
CA LYS A 106 24.62 17.37 -9.85
C LYS A 106 24.63 17.85 -11.30
N VAL A 107 23.49 17.97 -11.96
CA VAL A 107 23.42 18.55 -13.32
C VAL A 107 23.60 20.06 -13.21
N VAL A 108 24.86 20.50 -13.26
CA VAL A 108 25.25 21.91 -13.34
C VAL A 108 24.56 22.57 -14.52
N ARG A 109 23.68 23.54 -14.24
CA ARG A 109 23.10 24.41 -15.26
C ARG A 109 24.15 25.45 -15.66
N PHE A 110 24.75 25.27 -16.82
CA PHE A 110 25.51 26.34 -17.46
C PHE A 110 24.51 27.40 -17.95
N LEU A 111 24.58 28.59 -17.34
CA LEU A 111 23.90 29.81 -17.76
C LEU A 111 24.69 30.49 -18.88
#